data_AF-A0A3P7LIB8-F1
#
_entry.id   AF-A0A3P7LIB8-F1
#
_cell.length_a   1.000
_cell.length_b   1.000
_cell.length_c   1.000
_cell.angle_alpha   90.00
_cell.angle_beta   90.00
_cell.angle_gamma   90.00
#
_symmetry.space_group_name_H-M   'P 1'
#
loop_
_entity.id
_entity.type
_entity.pdbx_description
1 polymer ?
#
loop_
_entity_poly.entity_id
_entity_poly.type
_entity_poly.pdbx_seq_one_letter_code
_entity_poly.pdbx_strand_id
1 'polypeptide(L)'
;MMQDPTEDTEWNAILREKGILPPLPKPKEESPGPSPETKRREAAEGLSYDKLTAKIEALEDGGQDDDEAKFLEEYRQKRLAEMRQAAARARFGNVCEVTKVDWMKEINQAGKGVYVVVHIARKG
;
A
#
# COMPACT_ATOMS: atom_id res chain seq x y z
N MET A 1 57.48 31.08 1.83
CA MET A 1 56.67 29.92 1.41
C MET A 1 55.66 30.43 0.40
N MET A 2 55.68 29.91 -0.82
CA MET A 2 54.68 30.22 -1.84
C MET A 2 53.39 29.54 -1.38
N GLN A 3 52.35 30.28 -1.00
CA GLN A 3 51.06 29.68 -0.65
C GLN A 3 50.41 29.16 -1.93
N ASP A 4 50.02 27.90 -1.94
CA ASP A 4 49.32 27.29 -3.05
C ASP A 4 47.95 27.96 -3.24
N PRO A 5 47.64 28.54 -4.42
CA PRO A 5 46.42 29.32 -4.67
C PRO A 5 45.13 28.47 -4.65
N THR A 6 45.27 27.15 -4.56
CA THR A 6 44.21 26.15 -4.43
C THR A 6 43.87 25.81 -2.98
N GLU A 7 44.70 26.20 -2.01
CA GLU A 7 44.42 25.96 -0.59
C GLU A 7 43.21 26.80 -0.14
N ASP A 8 42.32 26.20 0.63
CA ASP A 8 41.11 26.88 1.12
C ASP A 8 41.38 27.50 2.49
N THR A 9 42.10 28.62 2.47
CA THR A 9 42.36 29.44 3.66
C THR A 9 41.42 30.65 3.69
N GLU A 10 41.14 31.17 4.89
CA GLU A 10 40.30 32.37 5.08
C GLU A 10 40.81 33.56 4.25
N TRP A 11 42.13 33.67 4.07
CA TRP A 11 42.75 34.67 3.21
C TRP A 11 42.41 34.48 1.73
N ASN A 12 42.46 33.25 1.22
CA ASN A 12 42.13 32.97 -0.18
C ASN A 12 40.65 33.20 -0.48
N ALA A 13 39.75 32.96 0.48
CA ALA A 13 38.34 33.29 0.34
C ALA A 13 38.10 34.81 0.18
N ILE A 14 38.73 35.63 1.02
CA ILE A 14 38.66 37.10 0.92
C ILE A 14 39.24 37.60 -0.40
N LEU A 15 40.35 37.01 -0.87
CA LEU A 15 40.97 37.37 -2.15
C LEU A 15 40.08 37.03 -3.36
N ARG A 16 39.30 35.94 -3.29
CA ARG A 16 38.30 35.58 -4.31
C ARG A 16 37.10 36.54 -4.27
N GLU A 17 36.64 36.92 -3.07
CA GLU A 17 35.55 37.90 -2.90
C GLU A 17 35.94 39.29 -3.43
N LYS A 18 37.20 39.69 -3.24
CA LYS A 18 37.76 40.93 -3.80
C LYS A 18 38.06 40.85 -5.30
N GLY A 19 37.86 39.69 -5.94
CA GLY A 19 38.07 39.49 -7.38
C GLY A 19 39.54 39.42 -7.80
N ILE A 20 40.47 39.24 -6.86
CA ILE A 20 41.91 39.13 -7.12
C ILE A 20 42.26 37.70 -7.56
N LEU A 21 41.61 36.70 -6.95
CA LEU A 21 41.72 35.30 -7.35
C LEU A 21 40.48 34.85 -8.14
N PRO A 22 40.64 34.02 -9.18
CA PRO A 22 39.50 33.44 -9.88
C PRO A 22 38.68 32.52 -8.95
N PRO A 23 37.36 32.43 -9.16
CA PRO A 23 36.50 31.54 -8.39
C PRO A 23 36.93 30.09 -8.57
N LEU A 24 36.87 29.29 -7.50
CA LEU A 24 37.20 27.87 -7.57
C LEU A 24 36.31 27.17 -8.61
N PRO A 25 36.86 26.26 -9.44
CA PRO A 25 36.05 25.44 -10.30
C PRO A 25 35.07 24.66 -9.42
N LYS A 26 33.76 24.88 -9.64
CA LYS A 26 32.73 24.11 -8.96
C LYS A 26 32.96 22.62 -9.31
N PRO A 27 32.93 21.70 -8.33
CA PRO A 27 32.96 20.29 -8.65
C PRO A 27 31.80 20.02 -9.61
N LYS A 28 32.11 19.37 -10.75
CA LYS A 28 31.08 18.93 -11.71
C LYS A 28 30.06 18.12 -10.92
N GLU A 29 28.81 18.59 -10.88
CA GLU A 29 27.71 17.75 -10.44
C GLU A 29 27.66 16.54 -11.38
N GLU A 30 28.11 15.38 -10.87
CA GLU A 30 27.87 14.12 -11.53
C GLU A 30 26.35 13.93 -11.60
N SER A 31 25.82 13.87 -12.83
CA SER A 31 24.41 13.57 -13.07
C SER A 31 24.03 12.34 -12.23
N PRO A 32 22.87 12.35 -11.54
CA PRO A 32 22.44 11.18 -10.77
C PRO A 32 22.46 9.97 -11.71
N GLY A 33 23.21 8.94 -11.31
CA GLY A 33 23.34 7.70 -12.07
C GLY A 33 21.96 7.09 -12.35
N PRO A 34 21.87 6.15 -13.32
CA PRO A 34 20.59 5.56 -13.69
C PRO A 34 19.90 4.99 -12.45
N SER A 35 18.61 5.30 -12.33
CA SER A 35 17.73 4.81 -11.26
C SER A 35 17.76 3.28 -11.18
N PRO A 36 17.47 2.69 -10.02
CA PRO A 36 17.39 1.24 -9.87
C PRO A 36 16.37 0.59 -10.82
N GLU A 37 15.34 1.33 -11.24
CA GLU A 37 14.36 0.85 -12.21
C GLU A 37 14.92 0.80 -13.64
N THR A 38 15.67 1.82 -14.08
CA THR A 38 16.33 1.82 -15.40
C THR A 38 17.36 0.69 -15.52
N LYS A 39 18.17 0.48 -14.47
CA LYS A 39 19.13 -0.65 -14.44
C LYS A 39 18.44 -2.01 -14.54
N ARG A 40 17.27 -2.16 -13.92
CA ARG A 40 16.46 -3.38 -14.01
C ARG A 40 15.92 -3.62 -15.42
N ARG A 41 15.46 -2.56 -16.10
CA ARG A 41 14.94 -2.66 -17.48
C ARG A 41 16.05 -3.04 -18.45
N GLU A 42 17.19 -2.36 -18.40
CA GLU A 42 18.34 -2.65 -19.26
C GLU A 42 18.86 -4.09 -19.05
N ALA A 43 18.88 -4.56 -17.79
CA ALA A 43 19.23 -5.94 -17.48
C ALA A 43 18.22 -6.95 -18.07
N ALA A 44 16.92 -6.63 -18.06
CA ALA A 44 15.88 -7.49 -18.64
C ALA A 44 15.91 -7.50 -20.17
N GLU A 45 16.18 -6.35 -20.81
CA GLU A 45 16.33 -6.24 -22.26
C GLU A 45 17.57 -6.98 -22.79
N GLY A 46 18.59 -7.15 -21.96
CA GLY A 46 19.79 -7.94 -22.28
C GLY A 46 19.63 -9.46 -22.17
N LEU A 47 18.48 -9.97 -21.68
CA LEU A 47 18.23 -11.41 -21.60
C LEU A 47 17.58 -11.93 -22.90
N SER A 48 18.18 -13.00 -23.45
CA SER A 48 17.51 -13.79 -24.49
C SER A 48 16.24 -14.45 -23.92
N TYR A 49 15.25 -14.69 -24.78
CA TYR A 49 13.98 -15.35 -24.43
C TYR A 49 14.19 -16.61 -23.59
N ASP A 50 15.13 -17.46 -23.98
CA ASP A 50 15.48 -18.71 -23.30
C ASP A 50 15.95 -18.48 -21.85
N LYS A 51 16.76 -17.43 -21.61
CA LYS A 51 17.23 -17.05 -20.27
C LYS A 51 16.12 -16.40 -19.44
N LEU A 52 15.20 -15.69 -20.07
CA LEU A 52 14.04 -15.09 -19.41
C LEU A 52 13.11 -16.21 -18.91
N THR A 53 12.83 -17.19 -19.77
CA THR A 53 12.02 -18.37 -19.43
C THR A 53 12.65 -19.16 -18.29
N ALA A 54 13.95 -19.51 -18.38
CA ALA A 54 14.64 -20.22 -17.30
C ALA A 54 14.64 -19.45 -15.97
N LYS A 55 14.68 -18.11 -16.01
CA LYS A 55 14.58 -17.28 -14.80
C LYS A 55 13.18 -17.28 -14.20
N ILE A 56 12.14 -17.29 -15.03
CA ILE A 56 10.75 -17.40 -14.57
C ILE A 56 10.51 -18.77 -13.96
N GLU A 57 10.97 -19.85 -14.61
CA GLU A 57 10.86 -21.22 -14.10
C GLU A 57 11.63 -21.39 -12.78
N ALA A 58 12.82 -20.79 -12.64
CA ALA A 58 13.57 -20.83 -11.37
C ALA A 58 12.90 -20.03 -10.24
N LEU A 59 12.11 -19.00 -10.55
CA LEU A 59 11.32 -18.26 -9.57
C LEU A 59 10.05 -19.02 -9.18
N GLU A 60 9.48 -19.78 -10.11
CA GLU A 60 8.33 -20.67 -9.87
C GLU A 60 8.74 -21.91 -9.04
N ASP A 61 9.93 -22.47 -9.30
CA ASP A 61 10.52 -23.59 -8.54
C ASP A 61 11.10 -23.16 -7.18
N GLY A 62 11.35 -21.86 -6.99
CA GLY A 62 11.76 -21.24 -5.72
C GLY A 62 10.73 -21.32 -4.59
N GLY A 63 9.59 -21.98 -4.85
CA GLY A 63 8.54 -22.27 -3.89
C GLY A 63 7.65 -21.06 -3.65
N GLN A 64 6.36 -21.31 -3.44
CA GLN A 64 5.60 -20.43 -2.57
C GLN A 64 6.38 -20.36 -1.25
N ASP A 65 7.08 -19.26 -1.03
CA ASP A 65 7.77 -19.03 0.24
C ASP A 65 6.74 -19.26 1.35
N ASP A 66 7.11 -19.92 2.46
CA ASP A 66 6.17 -20.23 3.55
C ASP A 66 5.40 -18.98 4.01
N ASP A 67 6.00 -17.81 3.83
CA ASP A 67 5.42 -16.51 4.13
C ASP A 67 4.32 -16.08 3.14
N GLU A 68 4.42 -16.43 1.86
CA GLU A 68 3.38 -16.15 0.86
C GLU A 68 2.17 -17.07 1.05
N ALA A 69 2.41 -18.33 1.42
CA ALA A 69 1.35 -19.27 1.79
C ALA A 69 0.60 -18.83 3.06
N LYS A 70 1.33 -18.37 4.09
CA LYS A 70 0.73 -17.79 5.31
C LYS A 70 -0.10 -16.56 5.01
N PHE A 71 0.42 -15.64 4.19
CA PHE A 71 -0.30 -14.43 3.80
C PHE A 71 -1.62 -14.74 3.09
N LEU A 72 -1.62 -15.70 2.16
CA LEU A 72 -2.85 -16.11 1.47
C LEU A 72 -3.88 -16.70 2.43
N GLU A 73 -3.45 -17.54 3.38
CA GLU A 73 -4.35 -18.15 4.35
C GLU A 73 -4.92 -17.11 5.31
N GLU A 74 -4.10 -16.18 5.81
CA GLU A 74 -4.56 -15.06 6.64
C GLU A 74 -5.58 -14.19 5.91
N TYR A 75 -5.34 -13.89 4.63
CA TYR A 75 -6.28 -13.13 3.80
C TYR A 75 -7.60 -13.88 3.61
N ARG A 76 -7.54 -15.19 3.37
CA ARG A 76 -8.73 -16.05 3.26
C ARG A 76 -9.55 -16.04 4.54
N GLN A 77 -8.91 -16.21 5.70
CA GLN A 77 -9.57 -16.19 6.99
C GLN A 77 -10.20 -14.83 7.28
N LYS A 78 -9.49 -13.73 6.99
CA LYS A 78 -10.00 -12.37 7.14
C LYS A 78 -11.27 -12.15 6.32
N ARG A 79 -11.25 -12.51 5.03
CA ARG A 79 -12.42 -12.40 4.14
C ARG A 79 -13.60 -13.22 4.63
N LEU A 80 -13.35 -14.43 5.10
CA LEU A 80 -14.42 -15.28 5.64
C LEU A 80 -15.02 -14.69 6.92
N ALA A 81 -14.19 -14.12 7.80
CA ALA A 81 -14.65 -13.44 9.00
C ALA A 81 -15.51 -12.21 8.68
N GLU A 82 -15.08 -11.38 7.72
CA GLU A 82 -15.85 -10.22 7.25
C GLU A 82 -17.21 -10.64 6.68
N MET A 83 -17.24 -11.69 5.85
CA MET A 83 -18.49 -12.20 5.27
C MET A 83 -19.43 -12.75 6.35
N ARG A 84 -18.89 -13.46 7.36
CA ARG A 84 -19.67 -13.94 8.52
C ARG A 84 -20.24 -12.77 9.33
N GLN A 85 -19.46 -11.73 9.57
CA GLN A 85 -19.93 -10.54 10.27
C GLN A 85 -21.02 -9.80 9.49
N ALA A 86 -20.85 -9.67 8.17
CA ALA A 86 -21.85 -9.06 7.30
C ALA A 86 -23.16 -9.86 7.31
N ALA A 87 -23.08 -11.19 7.20
CA ALA A 87 -24.25 -12.07 7.29
C ALA A 87 -24.92 -11.99 8.68
N ALA A 88 -24.15 -11.90 9.76
CA ALA A 88 -24.68 -11.73 11.10
C ALA A 88 -25.36 -10.36 11.32
N ARG A 89 -24.98 -9.33 10.55
CA ARG A 89 -25.65 -8.01 10.55
C ARG A 89 -26.93 -8.01 9.72
N ALA A 90 -26.95 -8.76 8.62
CA ALA A 90 -28.14 -8.96 7.78
C ALA A 90 -29.16 -9.93 8.42
N ARG A 91 -29.49 -9.70 9.69
CA ARG A 91 -30.42 -10.52 10.49
C ARG A 91 -31.88 -10.38 10.05
N PHE A 92 -32.23 -9.24 9.49
CA PHE A 92 -33.58 -8.90 9.05
C PHE A 92 -33.51 -8.46 7.59
N GLY A 93 -34.46 -8.91 6.78
CA GLY A 93 -34.45 -8.64 5.34
C GLY A 93 -35.82 -8.65 4.65
N ASN A 94 -36.87 -9.06 5.37
CA ASN A 94 -38.23 -9.11 4.84
C ASN A 94 -39.18 -8.43 5.82
N VAL A 95 -40.28 -7.88 5.28
CA VAL A 95 -41.39 -7.34 6.07
C VAL A 95 -42.39 -8.48 6.33
N CYS A 96 -42.67 -8.76 7.60
CA CYS A 96 -43.66 -9.76 8.01
C CYS A 96 -44.92 -9.07 8.52
N GLU A 97 -46.08 -9.66 8.24
CA GLU A 97 -47.34 -9.25 8.86
C GLU A 97 -47.40 -9.80 10.29
N VAL A 98 -47.76 -8.96 11.26
CA VAL A 98 -47.82 -9.32 12.68
C VAL A 98 -49.27 -9.32 13.15
N THR A 99 -49.70 -10.39 13.80
CA THR A 99 -51.03 -10.47 14.41
C THR A 99 -51.03 -9.88 15.82
N LYS A 100 -52.21 -9.57 16.37
CA LYS A 100 -52.35 -9.04 17.74
C LYS A 100 -51.78 -10.00 18.80
N VAL A 101 -51.83 -11.31 18.54
CA VAL A 101 -51.34 -12.34 19.48
C VAL A 101 -49.82 -12.34 19.51
N ASP A 102 -49.18 -12.15 18.36
CA ASP A 102 -47.72 -12.14 18.22
C ASP A 102 -47.07 -10.80 18.59
N TRP A 103 -47.84 -9.72 18.67
CA TRP A 103 -47.36 -8.36 18.99
C TRP A 103 -46.47 -8.31 20.23
N MET A 104 -46.88 -8.95 21.33
CA MET A 104 -46.11 -8.90 22.57
C MET A 104 -44.75 -9.57 22.41
N LYS A 105 -44.68 -10.67 21.67
CA LYS A 105 -43.46 -11.44 21.46
C LYS A 105 -42.54 -10.74 20.45
N GLU A 106 -43.08 -10.31 19.32
CA GLU A 106 -42.28 -9.81 18.20
C GLU A 106 -41.90 -8.33 18.32
N ILE A 107 -42.72 -7.52 18.99
CA ILE A 107 -42.48 -6.07 19.11
C ILE A 107 -41.99 -5.73 20.53
N ASN A 108 -42.78 -6.08 21.55
CA ASN A 108 -42.42 -5.72 22.93
C ASN A 108 -41.22 -6.53 23.46
N GLN A 109 -40.99 -7.73 22.92
CA GLN A 109 -39.91 -8.63 23.36
C GLN A 109 -38.89 -8.95 22.25
N ALA A 110 -38.74 -8.07 21.26
CA ALA A 110 -37.83 -8.25 20.12
C ALA A 110 -36.34 -8.46 20.49
N GLY A 111 -35.95 -8.13 21.73
CA GLY A 111 -34.60 -8.32 22.26
C GLY A 111 -33.82 -7.01 22.39
N LYS A 112 -32.73 -7.04 23.16
CA LYS A 112 -31.87 -5.85 23.38
C LYS A 112 -31.10 -5.51 22.11
N GLY A 113 -31.16 -4.24 21.68
CA GLY A 113 -30.46 -3.74 20.50
C GLY A 113 -31.15 -4.02 19.17
N VAL A 114 -32.40 -4.50 19.18
CA VAL A 114 -33.23 -4.65 17.98
C VAL A 114 -34.19 -3.46 17.89
N TYR A 115 -34.15 -2.76 16.76
CA TYR A 115 -35.12 -1.71 16.45
C TYR A 115 -36.26 -2.32 15.62
N VAL A 116 -37.50 -2.05 16.04
CA VAL A 116 -38.69 -2.55 15.36
C VAL A 116 -39.44 -1.37 14.78
N VAL A 117 -39.71 -1.41 13.48
CA VAL A 117 -40.52 -0.41 12.76
C VAL A 117 -41.81 -1.07 12.34
N VAL A 118 -42.94 -0.52 12.76
CA VAL A 118 -44.27 -1.06 12.47
C VAL A 118 -45.04 -0.09 11.59
N HIS A 119 -45.56 -0.59 10.47
CA HIS A 119 -46.47 0.15 9.60
C HIS A 119 -47.91 -0.33 9.81
N ILE A 120 -48.73 0.50 10.45
CA ILE A 120 -50.15 0.19 10.69
C ILE A 120 -50.98 0.82 9.57
N ALA A 121 -51.56 -0.01 8.72
CA ALA A 121 -52.45 0.42 7.64
C ALA A 121 -53.79 -0.32 7.70
N ARG A 122 -54.86 0.34 7.25
CA ARG A 122 -56.18 -0.25 7.07
C ARG A 122 -56.41 -0.38 5.56
N LYS A 123 -56.73 -1.58 5.06
CA LYS A 123 -57.23 -1.73 3.68
C LYS A 123 -58.55 -0.97 3.57
N GLY A 124 -58.57 0.01 2.66
CA GLY A 124 -59.76 0.77 2.29
C GLY A 124 -60.76 -0.07 1.52
#